data_AF-A0A524EQ18-F1
#
_entry.id   AF-A0A524EQ18-F1
#
_cell.length_a   1.000
_cell.length_b   1.000
_cell.length_c   1.000
_cell.angle_alpha   90.00
_cell.angle_beta   90.00
_cell.angle_gamma   90.00
#
_symmetry.space_group_name_H-M   'P 1'
#
loop_
_entity.id
_entity.type
_entity.pdbx_description
1 polymer ?
#
loop_
_entity_poly.entity_id
_entity_poly.type
_entity_poly.pdbx_seq_one_letter_code
_entity_poly.pdbx_strand_id
1 'polypeptide(L)'
;MTISLKKDDATLVLNYCPKCGSKLEENKTRCKNCGFDLSKRSQIQESFGEYQNTNIEYADFLQRAFAWFIDIIIVIIITSPLSLFLNFGSLLLLTNVYNFALGFLYFWLLETFNNGQTLGKIILKIRSVNEVNFEIAEPVMYAVNNLTKASGFLVLDIILGILFYFSEQELNRNILRLTQHLAHIVVIKI
;
A
#
# COMPACT_ATOMS: atom_id res chain seq x y z
N MET A 1 -4.40 14.99 -40.79
CA MET A 1 -4.16 16.28 -40.11
C MET A 1 -3.59 15.95 -38.74
N THR A 2 -2.26 15.94 -38.65
CA THR A 2 -1.48 15.55 -37.47
C THR A 2 -1.45 16.74 -36.51
N ILE A 3 -2.00 16.59 -35.31
CA ILE A 3 -1.93 17.59 -34.26
C ILE A 3 -0.68 17.29 -33.43
N SER A 4 0.35 18.11 -33.61
CA SER A 4 1.56 18.14 -32.79
C SER A 4 1.31 19.08 -31.62
N LEU A 5 1.32 18.57 -30.38
CA LEU A 5 1.25 19.39 -29.18
C LEU A 5 2.66 19.78 -28.73
N LYS A 6 2.85 21.10 -28.61
CA LYS A 6 4.08 21.85 -28.33
C LYS A 6 4.45 21.74 -26.85
N LYS A 7 5.71 21.39 -26.55
CA LYS A 7 6.27 21.16 -25.21
C LYS A 7 7.03 22.39 -24.73
N ASP A 8 6.32 23.37 -24.18
CA ASP A 8 6.93 24.56 -23.58
C ASP A 8 6.43 24.73 -22.13
N ASP A 9 7.40 24.94 -21.22
CA ASP A 9 7.29 25.59 -19.91
C ASP A 9 6.76 24.82 -18.68
N ALA A 10 7.66 24.05 -18.05
CA ALA A 10 7.58 23.74 -16.62
C ALA A 10 8.97 23.88 -15.95
N THR A 11 9.46 25.11 -15.82
CA THR A 11 10.65 25.46 -15.03
C THR A 11 10.32 25.41 -13.53
N LEU A 12 10.31 24.21 -12.95
CA LEU A 12 10.23 24.06 -11.49
C LEU A 12 11.56 24.46 -10.84
N VAL A 13 11.61 25.69 -10.32
CA VAL A 13 12.74 26.24 -9.57
C VAL A 13 12.75 25.65 -8.16
N LEU A 14 13.68 24.73 -7.89
CA LEU A 14 13.96 24.26 -6.53
C LEU A 14 14.52 25.42 -5.68
N ASN A 15 13.83 25.79 -4.61
CA ASN A 15 14.19 26.92 -3.75
C ASN A 15 15.31 26.62 -2.73
N TYR A 16 15.88 25.41 -2.69
CA TYR A 16 16.85 25.00 -1.67
C TYR A 16 17.98 24.12 -2.24
N CYS A 17 19.18 24.21 -1.66
CA CYS A 17 20.36 23.46 -2.07
C CYS A 17 20.31 22.00 -1.57
N PRO A 18 20.49 20.99 -2.44
CA PRO A 18 20.41 19.58 -2.03
C PRO A 18 21.57 19.12 -1.15
N LYS A 19 22.71 19.83 -1.15
CA LYS A 19 23.88 19.46 -0.35
C LYS A 19 23.87 20.03 1.07
N CYS A 20 23.34 21.24 1.26
CA CYS A 20 23.42 21.94 2.55
C CYS A 20 22.11 22.56 3.03
N GLY A 21 21.01 22.42 2.28
CA GLY A 21 19.68 22.91 2.67
C GLY A 21 19.51 24.43 2.64
N SER A 22 20.53 25.21 2.24
CA SER A 22 20.39 26.68 2.16
C SER A 22 19.39 27.09 1.07
N LYS A 23 18.57 28.10 1.34
CA LYS A 23 17.67 28.70 0.35
C LYS A 23 18.47 29.25 -0.84
N LEU A 24 18.06 28.92 -2.06
CA LEU A 24 18.67 29.35 -3.30
C LEU A 24 17.87 30.50 -3.89
N GLU A 25 18.57 31.57 -4.26
CA GLU A 25 18.04 32.63 -5.11
C GLU A 25 17.85 32.07 -6.53
N GLU A 26 16.80 32.51 -7.22
CA GLU A 26 16.41 32.01 -8.53
C GLU A 26 17.58 32.05 -9.55
N ASN A 27 17.69 31.00 -10.39
CA ASN A 27 18.65 30.88 -11.50
C ASN A 27 20.16 30.96 -11.18
N LYS A 28 20.61 30.44 -10.03
CA LYS A 28 22.05 30.34 -9.72
C LYS A 28 22.66 28.97 -10.03
N THR A 29 23.83 28.99 -10.67
CA THR A 29 24.62 27.81 -11.05
C THR A 29 25.48 27.26 -9.91
N ARG A 30 25.58 27.95 -8.77
CA ARG A 30 26.36 27.50 -7.60
C ARG A 30 25.74 27.95 -6.28
N CYS A 31 25.78 27.09 -5.27
CA CYS A 31 25.36 27.42 -3.92
C CYS A 31 26.41 28.31 -3.24
N LYS A 32 26.00 29.50 -2.76
CA LYS A 32 26.87 30.43 -2.03
C LYS A 32 27.35 29.89 -0.67
N ASN A 33 26.59 28.97 -0.06
CA ASN A 33 26.88 28.50 1.29
C ASN A 33 27.88 27.33 1.31
N CYS A 34 27.75 26.36 0.39
CA CYS A 34 28.58 25.14 0.40
C CYS A 34 29.38 24.93 -0.90
N GLY A 35 29.32 25.86 -1.86
CA GLY A 35 30.03 25.79 -3.13
C GLY A 35 29.53 24.72 -4.10
N PHE A 36 28.40 24.05 -3.79
CA PHE A 36 27.83 22.99 -4.61
C PHE A 36 27.43 23.50 -6.00
N ASP A 37 27.83 22.77 -7.04
CA ASP A 37 27.58 23.10 -8.43
C ASP A 37 26.17 22.65 -8.84
N LEU A 38 25.33 23.62 -9.19
CA LEU A 38 23.93 23.45 -9.60
C LEU A 38 23.80 23.43 -11.13
N SER A 39 24.91 23.45 -11.88
CA SER A 39 24.90 23.45 -13.35
C SER A 39 24.42 22.12 -13.95
N LYS A 40 24.40 21.03 -13.16
CA LYS A 40 23.87 19.70 -13.56
C LYS A 40 22.36 19.54 -13.36
N ARG A 41 21.67 20.60 -12.94
CA ARG A 41 20.27 20.55 -12.46
C ARG A 41 19.24 20.20 -13.53
N SER A 42 19.53 20.39 -14.82
CA SER A 42 18.64 19.97 -15.92
C SER A 42 18.57 18.45 -16.11
N GLN A 43 19.51 17.69 -15.55
CA GLN A 43 19.53 16.22 -15.66
C GLN A 43 18.92 15.50 -14.44
N ILE A 44 18.55 16.24 -13.38
CA ILE A 44 17.99 15.68 -12.14
C ILE A 44 16.44 15.65 -12.18
N GLN A 45 15.83 16.33 -13.16
CA GLN A 45 14.36 16.33 -13.31
C GLN A 45 13.79 15.10 -14.05
N GLU A 46 14.63 14.25 -14.65
CA GLU A 46 14.20 12.95 -15.19
C GLU A 46 14.27 11.82 -14.13
N SER A 47 14.92 12.04 -12.99
CA SER A 47 15.08 11.04 -11.93
C SER A 47 14.02 11.12 -10.81
N PHE A 48 12.84 11.67 -11.09
CA PHE A 48 11.61 11.44 -10.30
C PHE A 48 10.61 10.53 -11.04
N GLY A 49 11.00 9.99 -12.20
CA GLY A 49 10.21 9.03 -12.98
C GLY A 49 11.01 7.80 -13.40
N GLU A 50 12.14 7.51 -12.76
CA GLU A 50 12.87 6.26 -13.00
C GLU A 50 12.36 5.19 -12.03
N TYR A 51 11.27 4.56 -12.48
CA TYR A 51 10.77 3.30 -11.95
C TYR A 51 11.97 2.34 -11.84
N GLN A 52 12.42 2.07 -10.62
CA GLN A 52 13.42 1.05 -10.36
C GLN A 52 12.93 -0.24 -11.03
N ASN A 53 13.66 -0.69 -12.05
CA ASN A 53 13.51 -2.00 -12.64
C ASN A 53 14.11 -3.04 -11.69
N THR A 54 13.62 -3.06 -10.45
CA THR A 54 13.71 -4.23 -9.59
C THR A 54 12.73 -5.23 -10.16
N ASN A 55 13.21 -6.44 -10.47
CA ASN A 55 12.38 -7.56 -10.87
C ASN A 55 11.53 -7.96 -9.64
N ILE A 56 10.43 -7.22 -9.42
CA ILE A 56 9.57 -7.38 -8.26
C ILE A 56 8.65 -8.54 -8.53
N GLU A 57 8.89 -9.64 -7.81
CA GLU A 57 8.02 -10.80 -7.87
C GLU A 57 6.78 -10.56 -7.00
N TYR A 58 5.62 -10.50 -7.65
CA TYR A 58 4.35 -10.32 -6.94
C TYR A 58 3.87 -11.65 -6.36
N ALA A 59 3.22 -11.60 -5.20
CA ALA A 59 2.60 -12.77 -4.61
C ALA A 59 1.35 -13.18 -5.40
N ASP A 60 1.27 -14.46 -5.74
CA ASP A 60 0.14 -15.06 -6.47
C ASP A 60 -1.14 -15.07 -5.62
N PHE A 61 -2.29 -15.19 -6.30
CA PHE A 61 -3.59 -15.28 -5.62
C PHE A 61 -3.62 -16.39 -4.56
N LEU A 62 -3.11 -17.59 -4.89
CA LEU A 62 -3.11 -18.74 -3.97
C LEU A 62 -2.27 -18.48 -2.72
N GLN A 63 -1.10 -17.87 -2.85
CA GLN A 63 -0.26 -17.52 -1.70
C GLN A 63 -0.98 -16.53 -0.78
N ARG A 64 -1.67 -15.54 -1.35
CA ARG A 64 -2.47 -14.58 -0.56
C ARG A 64 -3.65 -15.26 0.15
N ALA A 65 -4.33 -16.19 -0.52
CA ALA A 65 -5.42 -16.96 0.06
C ALA A 65 -4.94 -17.86 1.22
N PHE A 66 -3.82 -18.55 1.06
CA PHE A 66 -3.22 -19.36 2.13
C PHE A 66 -2.76 -18.51 3.32
N ALA A 67 -2.15 -17.35 3.10
CA ALA A 67 -1.79 -16.43 4.19
C ALA A 67 -3.02 -16.02 5.00
N TRP A 68 -4.10 -15.61 4.32
CA TRP A 68 -5.35 -15.20 4.97
C TRP A 68 -6.01 -16.35 5.74
N PHE A 69 -5.95 -17.58 5.21
CA PHE A 69 -6.47 -18.76 5.89
C PHE A 69 -5.74 -19.03 7.23
N ILE A 70 -4.40 -18.93 7.24
CA ILE A 70 -3.61 -19.05 8.46
C ILE A 70 -3.99 -17.96 9.46
N ASP A 71 -4.09 -16.71 9.00
CA ASP A 71 -4.45 -15.58 9.85
C ASP A 71 -5.85 -15.73 10.46
N ILE A 72 -6.83 -16.28 9.73
CA ILE A 72 -8.16 -16.56 10.28
C ILE A 72 -8.10 -17.55 11.41
N ILE A 73 -7.34 -18.64 11.29
CA ILE A 73 -7.23 -19.63 12.36
C ILE A 73 -6.69 -18.95 13.62
N ILE A 74 -5.70 -18.08 13.48
CA ILE A 74 -5.13 -17.32 14.60
C ILE A 74 -6.17 -16.38 15.22
N VAL A 75 -6.90 -15.62 14.40
CA VAL A 75 -7.97 -14.72 14.87
C VAL A 75 -9.07 -15.51 15.61
N ILE A 76 -9.47 -16.68 15.11
CA ILE A 76 -10.47 -17.55 15.77
C ILE A 76 -9.96 -18.01 17.13
N ILE A 77 -8.70 -18.46 17.22
CA ILE A 77 -8.11 -18.90 18.50
C ILE A 77 -8.13 -17.76 19.52
N ILE A 78 -7.78 -16.53 19.11
CA ILE A 78 -7.74 -15.35 20.00
C ILE A 78 -9.16 -14.91 20.42
N THR A 79 -10.11 -14.93 19.50
CA THR A 79 -11.46 -14.39 19.73
C THR A 79 -12.42 -15.41 20.38
N SER A 80 -12.15 -16.71 20.25
CA SER A 80 -13.03 -17.79 20.73
C SER A 80 -13.32 -17.79 22.24
N PRO A 81 -12.36 -17.57 23.16
CA PRO A 81 -12.66 -17.68 24.59
C PRO A 81 -13.60 -16.57 25.07
N LEU A 82 -13.42 -15.36 24.52
CA LEU A 82 -14.19 -14.19 24.89
C LEU A 82 -15.56 -14.14 24.19
N SER A 83 -15.66 -14.63 22.95
CA SER A 83 -16.95 -14.78 22.27
C SER A 83 -17.88 -15.79 22.94
N LEU A 84 -17.35 -16.86 23.54
CA LEU A 84 -18.14 -17.82 24.32
C LEU A 84 -18.80 -17.16 25.54
N PHE A 85 -18.08 -16.27 26.21
CA PHE A 85 -18.60 -15.50 27.35
C PHE A 85 -19.73 -14.53 26.95
N LEU A 86 -19.57 -13.81 25.83
CA LEU A 86 -20.57 -12.84 25.35
C LEU A 86 -21.83 -13.49 24.76
N ASN A 87 -21.73 -14.68 24.17
CA ASN A 87 -22.86 -15.41 23.59
C ASN A 87 -23.83 -15.98 24.65
N PHE A 88 -23.41 -16.13 25.91
CA PHE A 88 -24.26 -16.61 27.00
C PHE A 88 -25.44 -15.66 27.31
N GLY A 89 -25.34 -14.39 26.91
CA GLY A 89 -26.34 -13.34 27.16
C GLY A 89 -27.27 -13.00 25.97
N SER A 90 -27.29 -13.79 24.88
CA SER A 90 -28.13 -13.54 23.70
C SER A 90 -27.85 -12.19 22.97
N LEU A 91 -26.60 -11.74 22.96
CA LEU A 91 -26.13 -10.49 22.33
C LEU A 91 -25.44 -10.72 20.97
N LEU A 92 -26.06 -11.47 20.06
CA LEU A 92 -25.46 -11.89 18.78
C LEU A 92 -24.95 -10.75 17.89
N LEU A 93 -25.60 -9.58 17.90
CA LEU A 93 -25.11 -8.42 17.14
C LEU A 93 -23.82 -7.85 17.73
N LEU A 94 -23.72 -7.83 19.06
CA LEU A 94 -22.54 -7.34 19.76
C LEU A 94 -21.35 -8.27 19.53
N THR A 95 -21.58 -9.59 19.49
CA THR A 95 -20.51 -10.57 19.22
C THR A 95 -19.97 -10.46 17.80
N ASN A 96 -20.83 -10.20 16.80
CA ASN A 96 -20.39 -9.97 15.43
C ASN A 96 -19.57 -8.69 15.27
N VAL A 97 -20.02 -7.57 15.84
CA VAL A 97 -19.28 -6.29 15.81
C VAL A 97 -17.94 -6.43 16.52
N TYR A 98 -17.92 -7.09 17.66
CA TYR A 98 -16.71 -7.36 18.43
C TYR A 98 -15.72 -8.24 17.66
N ASN A 99 -16.17 -9.36 17.07
CA ASN A 99 -15.32 -10.26 16.29
C ASN A 99 -14.73 -9.54 15.07
N PHE A 100 -15.55 -8.74 14.39
CA PHE A 100 -15.09 -7.88 13.31
C PHE A 100 -14.03 -6.89 13.80
N ALA A 101 -14.28 -6.17 14.89
CA ALA A 101 -13.35 -5.18 15.43
C ALA A 101 -12.00 -5.80 15.79
N LEU A 102 -11.99 -6.96 16.47
CA LEU A 102 -10.74 -7.64 16.80
C LEU A 102 -10.02 -8.20 15.59
N GLY A 103 -10.74 -8.81 14.64
CA GLY A 103 -10.13 -9.28 13.41
C GLY A 103 -9.53 -8.12 12.60
N PHE A 104 -10.27 -7.01 12.47
CA PHE A 104 -9.81 -5.80 11.81
C PHE A 104 -8.55 -5.24 12.48
N LEU A 105 -8.57 -5.09 13.81
CA LEU A 105 -7.41 -4.62 14.58
C LEU A 105 -6.22 -5.57 14.43
N TYR A 106 -6.42 -6.90 14.45
CA TYR A 106 -5.36 -7.88 14.21
C TYR A 106 -4.67 -7.63 12.87
N PHE A 107 -5.43 -7.56 11.77
CA PHE A 107 -4.86 -7.37 10.44
C PHE A 107 -4.20 -6.00 10.28
N TRP A 108 -4.87 -4.93 10.73
CA TRP A 108 -4.39 -3.56 10.58
C TRP A 108 -3.13 -3.30 11.41
N LEU A 109 -3.14 -3.66 12.70
CA LEU A 109 -2.01 -3.38 13.59
C LEU A 109 -0.79 -4.22 13.22
N LEU A 110 -0.97 -5.49 12.88
CA LEU A 110 0.16 -6.31 12.43
C LEU A 110 0.78 -5.78 11.15
N GLU A 111 0.00 -5.45 10.12
CA GLU A 111 0.59 -4.88 8.91
C GLU A 111 1.28 -3.53 9.19
N THR A 112 0.73 -2.72 10.09
CA THR A 112 1.33 -1.43 10.47
C THR A 112 2.66 -1.58 11.22
N PHE A 113 2.72 -2.46 12.23
CA PHE A 113 3.88 -2.58 13.11
C PHE A 113 4.91 -3.60 12.64
N ASN A 114 4.54 -4.47 11.71
CA ASN A 114 5.39 -5.54 11.22
C ASN A 114 5.63 -5.41 9.71
N ASN A 115 5.98 -4.20 9.27
CA ASN A 115 6.51 -3.94 7.93
C ASN A 115 5.58 -4.43 6.79
N GLY A 116 4.27 -4.36 6.98
CA GLY A 116 3.27 -4.81 6.00
C GLY A 116 2.96 -6.31 6.03
N GLN A 117 3.30 -7.02 7.11
CA GLN A 117 3.12 -8.47 7.23
C GLN A 117 2.25 -8.86 8.43
N THR A 118 1.28 -9.73 8.18
CA THR A 118 0.61 -10.53 9.22
C THR A 118 1.36 -11.85 9.43
N LEU A 119 0.98 -12.62 10.46
CA LEU A 119 1.66 -13.88 10.76
C LEU A 119 1.59 -14.87 9.60
N GLY A 120 0.43 -15.00 8.93
CA GLY A 120 0.29 -15.83 7.73
C GLY A 120 1.19 -15.38 6.58
N LYS A 121 1.34 -14.06 6.40
CA LYS A 121 2.23 -13.47 5.38
C LYS A 121 3.71 -13.65 5.69
N ILE A 122 4.11 -13.59 6.97
CA ILE A 122 5.49 -13.90 7.39
C ILE A 122 5.85 -15.33 7.01
N ILE A 123 4.96 -16.30 7.31
CA ILE A 123 5.18 -17.72 7.02
C ILE A 123 5.40 -17.95 5.52
N LEU A 124 4.63 -17.27 4.67
CA LEU A 124 4.73 -17.38 3.22
C LEU A 124 5.76 -16.43 2.59
N LYS A 125 6.51 -15.67 3.39
CA LYS A 125 7.52 -14.69 2.93
C LYS A 125 6.96 -13.70 1.91
N ILE A 126 5.79 -13.15 2.21
CA ILE A 126 5.16 -12.10 1.39
C ILE A 126 4.89 -10.86 2.25
N ARG A 127 4.82 -9.66 1.66
CA ARG A 127 4.47 -8.41 2.37
C ARG A 127 3.62 -7.48 1.51
N SER A 128 2.83 -6.66 2.19
CA SER A 128 2.08 -5.56 1.60
C SER A 128 2.89 -4.26 1.61
N VAL A 129 3.04 -3.66 0.43
CA VAL A 129 3.79 -2.42 0.20
C VAL A 129 2.98 -1.47 -0.67
N ASN A 130 3.36 -0.20 -0.68
CA ASN A 130 2.76 0.79 -1.57
C ASN A 130 3.12 0.48 -3.03
N GLU A 131 2.15 0.65 -3.94
CA GLU A 131 2.27 0.32 -5.36
C GLU A 131 3.28 1.17 -6.13
N VAL A 132 3.53 2.41 -5.69
CA VAL A 132 4.34 3.39 -6.42
C VAL A 132 5.81 3.25 -6.07
N ASN A 133 6.14 3.23 -4.78
CA ASN A 133 7.52 3.21 -4.29
C ASN A 133 7.97 1.84 -3.74
N PHE A 134 7.06 0.88 -3.56
CA PHE A 134 7.33 -0.43 -2.95
C PHE A 134 7.88 -0.38 -1.52
N GLU A 135 7.68 0.75 -0.85
CA GLU A 135 8.05 0.93 0.56
C GLU A 135 6.88 0.57 1.50
N ILE A 136 7.14 0.62 2.80
CA ILE A 136 6.10 0.42 3.82
C ILE A 136 5.05 1.51 3.66
N ALA A 137 3.79 1.10 3.52
CA ALA A 137 2.68 2.03 3.35
C ALA A 137 2.35 2.73 4.68
N GLU A 138 1.66 3.86 4.60
CA GLU A 138 1.17 4.54 5.79
C GLU A 138 0.14 3.68 6.54
N PRO A 139 0.02 3.82 7.89
CA PRO A 139 -0.93 3.05 8.70
C PRO A 139 -2.37 3.12 8.19
N VAL A 140 -2.79 4.28 7.68
CA VAL A 140 -4.15 4.48 7.15
C VAL A 140 -4.40 3.62 5.91
N MET A 141 -3.39 3.48 5.04
CA MET A 141 -3.52 2.62 3.84
C MET A 141 -3.65 1.15 4.23
N TYR A 142 -2.93 0.71 5.27
CA TYR A 142 -3.14 -0.63 5.83
C TYR A 142 -4.55 -0.78 6.42
N ALA A 143 -5.11 0.24 7.08
CA ALA A 143 -6.49 0.19 7.57
C ALA A 143 -7.48 -0.04 6.42
N VAL A 144 -7.38 0.74 5.34
CA VAL A 144 -8.24 0.62 4.16
C VAL A 144 -8.11 -0.76 3.52
N ASN A 145 -6.88 -1.26 3.33
CA ASN A 145 -6.59 -2.57 2.74
C ASN A 145 -7.15 -3.76 3.55
N ASN A 146 -7.35 -3.58 4.86
CA ASN A 146 -7.80 -4.62 5.79
C ASN A 146 -9.28 -4.53 6.17
N LEU A 147 -9.98 -3.47 5.74
CA LEU A 147 -11.35 -3.16 6.16
C LEU A 147 -12.34 -4.31 5.99
N THR A 148 -12.22 -5.06 4.89
CA THR A 148 -13.13 -6.15 4.54
C THR A 148 -12.61 -7.52 4.99
N LYS A 149 -11.32 -7.66 5.32
CA LYS A 149 -10.65 -8.97 5.54
C LYS A 149 -11.18 -9.76 6.72
N ALA A 150 -11.66 -9.06 7.75
CA ALA A 150 -12.20 -9.65 8.97
C ALA A 150 -13.71 -9.93 8.89
N SER A 151 -14.30 -9.84 7.69
CA SER A 151 -15.75 -9.96 7.50
C SER A 151 -16.09 -10.81 6.26
N GLY A 152 -17.35 -11.25 6.17
CA GLY A 152 -17.88 -11.88 4.96
C GLY A 152 -17.86 -10.97 3.73
N PHE A 153 -17.67 -9.65 3.90
CA PHE A 153 -17.55 -8.71 2.79
C PHE A 153 -16.26 -8.90 1.98
N LEU A 154 -15.29 -9.71 2.43
CA LEU A 154 -14.11 -10.03 1.63
C LEU A 154 -14.47 -10.68 0.28
N VAL A 155 -15.49 -11.54 0.24
CA VAL A 155 -15.92 -12.18 -1.02
C VAL A 155 -16.46 -11.12 -1.97
N LEU A 156 -17.28 -10.19 -1.46
CA LEU A 156 -17.82 -9.07 -2.22
C LEU A 156 -16.71 -8.11 -2.68
N ASP A 157 -15.71 -7.85 -1.84
CA ASP A 157 -14.53 -7.04 -2.16
C ASP A 157 -13.68 -7.63 -3.30
N ILE A 158 -13.54 -8.97 -3.35
CA ILE A 158 -12.90 -9.67 -4.47
C ILE A 158 -13.77 -9.57 -5.73
N ILE A 159 -15.07 -9.84 -5.64
CA ILE A 159 -15.98 -9.77 -6.80
C ILE A 159 -15.99 -8.37 -7.40
N LEU A 160 -16.10 -7.34 -6.55
CA LEU A 160 -16.04 -5.95 -6.99
C LEU A 160 -14.67 -5.62 -7.58
N GLY A 161 -13.57 -6.06 -6.96
CA GLY A 161 -12.23 -5.88 -7.52
C GLY A 161 -12.10 -6.46 -8.93
N ILE A 162 -12.61 -7.67 -9.16
CA ILE A 162 -12.62 -8.31 -10.48
C ILE A 162 -13.56 -7.57 -11.45
N LEU A 163 -14.71 -7.10 -11.00
CA LEU A 163 -15.66 -6.35 -11.84
C LEU A 163 -15.05 -5.02 -12.30
N PHE A 164 -14.41 -4.28 -11.40
CA PHE A 164 -13.69 -3.04 -11.74
C PHE A 164 -12.50 -3.30 -12.66
N TYR A 165 -11.78 -4.41 -12.48
CA TYR A 165 -10.73 -4.84 -13.39
C TYR A 165 -11.21 -4.98 -14.83
N PHE A 166 -12.39 -5.54 -15.08
CA PHE A 166 -12.94 -5.64 -16.44
C PHE A 166 -13.36 -4.28 -17.02
N SER A 167 -13.66 -3.31 -16.16
CA SER A 167 -14.07 -1.96 -16.57
C SER A 167 -12.89 -1.08 -16.97
N GLU A 168 -11.76 -1.21 -16.26
CA GLU A 168 -10.52 -0.46 -16.53
C GLU A 168 -9.48 -1.40 -17.17
N GLN A 169 -9.40 -1.40 -18.50
CA GLN A 169 -8.44 -2.19 -19.29
C GLN A 169 -6.94 -1.89 -19.03
N GLU A 170 -6.61 -1.00 -18.09
CA GLU A 170 -5.27 -0.45 -17.92
C GLU A 170 -4.57 -0.81 -16.59
N LEU A 171 -5.17 -1.62 -15.71
CA LEU A 171 -4.54 -1.95 -14.43
C LEU A 171 -3.64 -3.20 -14.54
N ASN A 172 -2.49 -3.00 -15.18
CA ASN A 172 -1.38 -3.93 -15.12
C ASN A 172 -0.70 -3.84 -13.75
N ARG A 173 -1.22 -4.59 -12.75
CA ARG A 173 -0.53 -5.01 -11.52
C ARG A 173 -1.47 -5.89 -10.68
N ASN A 174 -0.89 -6.86 -9.95
CA ASN A 174 -1.56 -7.91 -9.17
C ASN A 174 -2.42 -7.41 -7.98
N ILE A 175 -3.42 -6.57 -8.27
CA ILE A 175 -4.44 -6.04 -7.38
C ILE A 175 -5.71 -6.85 -7.62
N LEU A 176 -6.20 -7.50 -6.56
CA LEU A 176 -7.25 -8.55 -6.66
C LEU A 176 -8.53 -8.16 -5.91
N ARG A 177 -8.53 -7.02 -5.22
CA ARG A 177 -9.59 -6.56 -4.31
C ARG A 177 -9.81 -5.06 -4.48
N LEU A 178 -11.04 -4.61 -4.32
CA LEU A 178 -11.39 -3.18 -4.36
C LEU A 178 -10.66 -2.41 -3.25
N THR A 179 -10.62 -2.94 -2.02
CA THR A 179 -9.89 -2.30 -0.90
C THR A 179 -8.39 -2.16 -1.15
N GLN A 180 -7.78 -3.03 -1.96
CA GLN A 180 -6.36 -2.91 -2.34
C GLN A 180 -6.15 -1.77 -3.33
N HIS A 181 -7.05 -1.66 -4.30
CA HIS A 181 -7.04 -0.58 -5.27
C HIS A 181 -7.18 0.78 -4.59
N LEU A 182 -8.15 0.91 -3.67
CA LEU A 182 -8.36 2.14 -2.89
C LEU A 182 -7.18 2.48 -1.96
N ALA A 183 -6.45 1.47 -1.48
CA ALA A 183 -5.31 1.66 -0.58
C ALA A 183 -3.98 1.88 -1.33
N HIS A 184 -3.94 1.72 -2.66
CA HIS A 184 -2.70 1.69 -3.45
C HIS A 184 -1.67 0.69 -2.88
N ILE A 185 -2.13 -0.51 -2.49
CA ILE A 185 -1.30 -1.55 -1.88
C ILE A 185 -1.20 -2.78 -2.79
N VAL A 186 0.03 -3.20 -3.04
CA VAL A 186 0.38 -4.46 -3.70
C VAL A 186 1.02 -5.44 -2.72
N VAL A 187 1.03 -6.73 -3.04
CA VAL A 187 1.71 -7.76 -2.24
C VAL A 187 2.84 -8.37 -3.06
N ILE A 188 4.05 -8.33 -2.49
CA ILE A 188 5.29 -8.78 -3.12
C ILE A 188 5.89 -9.95 -2.31
N LYS A 189 6.70 -10.77 -2.97
CA LYS A 189 7.51 -11.83 -2.35
C LYS A 189 8.81 -11.23 -1.78
N ILE A 190 9.34 -11.84 -0.72
CA ILE A 190 10.56 -11.44 0.02
C ILE A 190 11.54 -12.60 0.11
#